data_AF-A0ABD5VTA3-F1
#
_entry.id   AF-A0ABD5VTA3-F1
#
_cell.length_a   1.000
_cell.length_b   1.000
_cell.length_c   1.000
_cell.angle_alpha   90.00
_cell.angle_beta   90.00
_cell.angle_gamma   90.00
#
_symmetry.space_group_name_H-M   'P 1'
#
loop_
_entity.id
_entity.type
_entity.pdbx_description
1 polymer ?
#
loop_
_entity_poly.entity_id
_entity_poly.type
_entity_poly.pdbx_seq_one_letter_code
_entity_poly.pdbx_strand_id
1 'polypeptide(L)'
;MWAGWHLPQFFIQGSSQSGSFGLYLVGVVGLSVILTWLFVNARGSVLLVVVFHAQWNTVESGVLFDLGGPVGLTGPAASAAVIWLFALALRLAFGPDLKTGRARVKPVVAPAGGD
;
A
#
# COMPACT_ATOMS: atom_id res chain seq x y z
N MET A 1 5.85 12.67 6.09
CA MET A 1 6.11 13.42 4.84
C MET A 1 4.92 13.36 3.89
N TRP A 2 4.50 12.17 3.42
CA TRP A 2 3.43 12.02 2.43
C TRP A 2 2.10 12.70 2.84
N ALA A 3 1.51 12.34 3.98
CA ALA A 3 0.25 12.95 4.40
C ALA A 3 0.33 14.47 4.58
N GLY A 4 1.49 14.99 5.04
CA GLY A 4 1.72 16.43 5.16
C GLY A 4 1.80 17.16 3.81
N TRP A 5 2.26 16.49 2.75
CA TRP A 5 2.28 17.06 1.39
C TRP A 5 0.87 17.29 0.84
N HIS A 6 -0.08 16.44 1.19
CA HIS A 6 -1.48 16.56 0.77
C HIS A 6 -2.32 17.47 1.66
N LEU A 7 -1.83 17.86 2.83
CA LEU A 7 -2.57 18.66 3.80
C LEU A 7 -3.21 19.94 3.21
N PRO A 8 -2.57 20.71 2.31
CA PRO A 8 -3.20 21.87 1.68
C PRO A 8 -4.51 21.56 0.95
N GLN A 9 -4.64 20.37 0.35
CA GLN A 9 -5.82 19.99 -0.44
C GLN A 9 -7.09 19.84 0.41
N PHE A 10 -6.94 19.56 1.71
CA PHE A 10 -8.05 19.48 2.67
C PHE A 10 -8.66 20.84 2.99
N PHE A 11 -7.96 21.94 2.69
CA PHE A 11 -8.48 23.30 2.87
C PHE A 11 -9.10 23.88 1.59
N ILE A 12 -9.05 23.14 0.46
CA ILE A 12 -9.64 23.57 -0.81
C ILE A 12 -11.06 23.00 -0.88
N GLN A 13 -12.07 23.88 -0.82
CA GLN A 13 -13.47 23.49 -0.96
C GLN A 13 -13.72 22.84 -2.33
N GLY A 14 -14.47 21.73 -2.32
CA GLY A 14 -14.78 20.97 -3.55
C GLY A 14 -13.64 20.10 -4.07
N SER A 15 -12.50 20.03 -3.38
CA SER A 15 -11.47 19.05 -3.73
C SER A 15 -11.95 17.63 -3.40
N SER A 16 -11.43 16.64 -4.14
CA SER A 16 -11.70 15.22 -3.87
C SER A 16 -11.27 14.78 -2.46
N GLN A 17 -10.37 15.53 -1.83
CA GLN A 17 -9.81 15.27 -0.49
C GLN A 17 -10.41 16.17 0.59
N SER A 18 -11.49 16.91 0.33
CA SER A 18 -12.14 17.79 1.32
C SER A 18 -12.80 17.06 2.52
N GLY A 19 -12.57 15.76 2.67
CA GLY A 19 -13.05 14.92 3.77
C GLY A 19 -12.15 14.91 5.02
N SER A 20 -12.17 13.80 5.77
CA SER A 20 -11.41 13.68 7.02
C SER A 20 -9.92 13.44 6.78
N PHE A 21 -9.08 14.41 7.16
CA PHE A 21 -7.62 14.25 7.14
C PHE A 21 -7.14 13.08 8.01
N GLY A 22 -7.82 12.81 9.13
CA GLY A 22 -7.48 11.69 10.01
C GLY A 22 -7.66 10.33 9.33
N LEU A 23 -8.78 10.14 8.63
CA LEU A 23 -9.01 8.91 7.86
C LEU A 23 -8.03 8.77 6.69
N TYR A 24 -7.75 9.87 6.01
CA TYR A 24 -6.74 9.93 4.96
C TYR A 24 -5.35 9.53 5.47
N LEU A 25 -4.91 10.10 6.60
CA LEU A 25 -3.64 9.77 7.24
C LEU A 25 -3.54 8.28 7.54
N VAL A 26 -4.58 7.70 8.14
CA VAL A 26 -4.64 6.26 8.45
C VAL A 26 -4.56 5.43 7.16
N GLY A 27 -5.27 5.81 6.11
CA GLY A 27 -5.22 5.13 4.80
C GLY A 27 -3.82 5.16 4.18
N VAL A 28 -3.17 6.33 4.15
CA VAL A 28 -1.84 6.51 3.55
C VAL A 28 -0.76 5.71 4.28
N VAL A 29 -0.85 5.56 5.60
CA VAL A 29 0.07 4.70 6.36
C VAL A 29 -0.05 3.25 5.91
N GLY A 30 -1.27 2.70 5.82
CA GLY A 30 -1.49 1.34 5.35
C GLY A 30 -1.03 1.15 3.90
N LEU A 31 -1.29 2.12 3.03
CA LEU A 31 -0.86 2.09 1.63
C LEU A 31 0.68 2.11 1.51
N SER A 32 1.36 2.86 2.38
CA SER A 32 2.84 2.89 2.42
C SER A 32 3.44 1.52 2.70
N VAL A 33 2.80 0.69 3.54
CA VAL A 33 3.21 -0.70 3.80
C VAL A 33 3.09 -1.54 2.53
N ILE A 34 1.97 -1.43 1.81
CA ILE A 34 1.73 -2.18 0.57
C ILE A 34 2.75 -1.78 -0.51
N LEU A 35 2.97 -0.48 -0.71
CA LEU A 35 3.95 0.02 -1.69
C LEU A 35 5.37 -0.43 -1.34
N THR A 36 5.71 -0.44 -0.05
CA THR A 36 7.02 -0.93 0.43
C THR A 36 7.19 -2.41 0.12
N TRP A 37 6.19 -3.23 0.47
CA TRP A 37 6.19 -4.65 0.14
C TRP A 37 6.34 -4.88 -1.37
N LEU A 38 5.57 -4.15 -2.18
CA LEU A 38 5.62 -4.26 -3.64
C LEU A 38 7.00 -3.89 -4.16
N PHE A 39 7.58 -2.77 -3.73
CA PHE A 39 8.90 -2.34 -4.15
C PHE A 39 9.98 -3.38 -3.84
N VAL A 40 9.98 -3.89 -2.62
CA VAL A 40 10.97 -4.85 -2.12
C VAL A 40 10.88 -6.18 -2.89
N ASN A 41 9.67 -6.69 -3.13
CA ASN A 41 9.47 -7.97 -3.80
C ASN A 41 9.51 -7.86 -5.34
N ALA A 42 9.31 -6.66 -5.88
CA ALA A 42 9.51 -6.35 -7.29
C ALA A 42 10.96 -5.99 -7.63
N ARG A 43 11.92 -6.38 -6.80
CA ARG A 43 13.37 -6.16 -7.00
C ARG A 43 13.73 -4.67 -7.16
N GLY A 44 13.02 -3.79 -6.47
CA GLY A 44 13.22 -2.34 -6.53
C GLY A 44 12.59 -1.67 -7.76
N SER A 45 11.64 -2.32 -8.45
CA SER A 45 10.97 -1.73 -9.62
C SER A 45 10.08 -0.55 -9.22
N VAL A 46 10.55 0.66 -9.48
CA VAL A 46 9.77 1.90 -9.30
C VAL A 46 8.58 1.94 -10.25
N LEU A 47 8.70 1.39 -11.47
CA LEU A 47 7.61 1.37 -12.44
C LEU A 47 6.37 0.64 -11.89
N LEU A 48 6.57 -0.54 -11.28
CA LEU A 48 5.47 -1.29 -10.69
C LEU A 48 4.82 -0.55 -9.52
N VAL A 49 5.63 0.11 -8.69
CA VAL A 49 5.14 0.96 -7.58
C VAL A 49 4.32 2.13 -8.12
N VAL A 50 4.79 2.82 -9.16
CA VAL A 50 4.10 3.98 -9.74
C VAL A 50 2.80 3.57 -10.42
N VAL A 51 2.78 2.46 -11.16
CA VAL A 51 1.54 1.93 -11.76
C VAL A 51 0.54 1.55 -10.67
N PHE A 52 1.00 0.88 -9.60
CA PHE A 52 0.15 0.56 -8.46
C PHE A 52 -0.32 1.81 -7.70
N HIS A 53 0.49 2.85 -7.63
CA HIS A 53 0.09 4.11 -7.02
C HIS A 53 -0.93 4.85 -7.90
N ALA A 54 -0.77 4.82 -9.22
CA ALA A 54 -1.69 5.46 -10.16
C ALA A 54 -3.10 4.85 -10.11
N GLN A 55 -3.23 3.52 -10.03
CA GLN A 55 -4.56 2.90 -9.87
C GLN A 55 -5.25 3.35 -8.58
N TRP A 56 -4.49 3.62 -7.50
CA TRP A 56 -5.04 4.07 -6.23
C TRP A 56 -5.70 5.45 -6.37
N ASN A 57 -5.08 6.37 -7.12
CA ASN A 57 -5.65 7.69 -7.39
C ASN A 57 -7.01 7.61 -8.11
N THR A 58 -7.20 6.60 -8.97
CA THR A 58 -8.48 6.33 -9.65
C THR A 58 -9.53 5.73 -8.71
N VAL A 59 -9.11 4.92 -7.74
CA VAL A 59 -10.01 4.33 -6.75
C VAL A 59 -10.47 5.38 -5.74
N GLU A 60 -9.54 6.22 -5.27
CA GLU A 60 -9.80 7.28 -4.29
C GLU A 60 -10.66 8.42 -4.85
N SER A 61 -10.55 8.72 -6.15
CA SER A 61 -11.43 9.70 -6.79
C SER A 61 -12.91 9.31 -6.78
N GLY A 62 -13.25 8.12 -6.29
CA GLY A 62 -14.61 7.63 -6.15
C GLY A 62 -15.15 6.97 -7.40
N VAL A 63 -14.42 6.99 -8.53
CA VAL A 63 -14.89 6.48 -9.83
C VAL A 63 -15.28 4.99 -9.80
N LEU A 64 -14.67 4.20 -8.91
CA LEU A 64 -14.98 2.77 -8.74
C LEU A 64 -16.06 2.47 -7.68
N PHE A 65 -16.35 3.43 -6.79
CA PHE A 65 -17.28 3.26 -5.66
C PHE A 65 -18.45 4.25 -5.68
N ASP A 66 -18.58 5.05 -6.74
CA ASP A 66 -19.75 5.89 -7.00
C ASP A 66 -20.94 5.00 -7.35
N LEU A 67 -21.51 4.41 -6.30
CA LEU A 67 -22.71 3.57 -6.33
C LEU A 67 -23.98 4.43 -6.08
N GLY A 68 -23.88 5.76 -6.17
CA GLY A 68 -25.00 6.68 -5.91
C GLY A 68 -25.44 6.76 -4.44
N GLY A 69 -24.58 6.39 -3.49
CA GLY A 69 -24.85 6.43 -2.04
C GLY A 69 -24.56 7.81 -1.40
N PRO A 70 -25.03 8.06 -0.16
CA PRO A 70 -24.79 9.34 0.51
C PRO A 70 -23.29 9.61 0.70
N VAL A 71 -22.84 10.80 0.28
CA VAL A 71 -21.49 11.30 0.53
C VAL A 71 -21.24 11.39 2.04
N GLY A 72 -20.39 10.52 2.56
CA GLY A 72 -20.14 10.38 3.99
C GLY A 72 -18.84 9.63 4.29
N LEU A 73 -18.56 9.40 5.58
CA LEU A 73 -17.32 8.74 6.02
C LEU A 73 -17.23 7.26 5.62
N THR A 74 -18.33 6.65 5.17
CA THR A 74 -18.45 5.22 4.86
C THR A 74 -17.51 4.78 3.75
N GLY A 75 -17.46 5.50 2.63
CA GLY A 75 -16.56 5.19 1.50
C GLY A 75 -15.10 5.22 1.92
N PRO A 76 -14.57 6.36 2.40
CA PRO A 76 -13.18 6.47 2.86
C PRO A 76 -12.83 5.47 3.98
N ALA A 77 -13.74 5.20 4.91
CA ALA A 77 -13.51 4.22 5.97
C ALA A 77 -13.45 2.78 5.42
N ALA A 78 -14.32 2.41 4.48
CA ALA A 78 -14.28 1.11 3.83
C ALA A 78 -12.98 0.91 3.03
N SER A 79 -12.56 1.92 2.27
CA SER A 79 -11.28 1.90 1.55
C SER A 79 -10.10 1.74 2.51
N ALA A 80 -10.07 2.51 3.61
CA ALA A 80 -9.04 2.37 4.64
C ALA A 80 -9.06 0.96 5.26
N ALA A 81 -10.24 0.38 5.54
CA ALA A 81 -10.34 -0.97 6.06
C ALA A 81 -9.75 -2.01 5.09
N VAL A 82 -10.06 -1.93 3.79
CA VAL A 82 -9.50 -2.83 2.77
C VAL A 82 -7.98 -2.71 2.70
N ILE A 83 -7.44 -1.48 2.70
CA ILE A 83 -6.00 -1.23 2.74
C ILE A 83 -5.38 -1.91 3.96
N TRP A 84 -5.95 -1.70 5.14
CA TRP A 84 -5.39 -2.23 6.38
C TRP A 84 -5.50 -3.74 6.46
N LEU A 85 -6.60 -4.35 6.00
CA LEU A 85 -6.71 -5.81 5.90
C LEU A 85 -5.60 -6.38 5.03
N PHE A 86 -5.34 -5.78 3.86
CA PHE A 86 -4.28 -6.23 2.99
C PHE A 86 -2.88 -5.97 3.58
N ALA A 87 -2.63 -4.79 4.13
CA ALA A 87 -1.37 -4.45 4.77
C ALA A 87 -1.04 -5.38 5.96
N LEU A 88 -2.05 -5.69 6.78
CA LEU A 88 -1.91 -6.64 7.89
C LEU A 88 -1.67 -8.06 7.38
N ALA A 89 -2.39 -8.51 6.35
CA ALA A 89 -2.14 -9.80 5.72
C ALA A 89 -0.69 -9.91 5.20
N LEU A 90 -0.18 -8.86 4.55
CA LEU A 90 1.22 -8.80 4.12
C LEU A 90 2.18 -8.84 5.31
N ARG A 91 1.93 -8.07 6.37
CA ARG A 91 2.77 -8.06 7.57
C ARG A 91 2.79 -9.42 8.27
N LEU A 92 1.66 -10.14 8.27
CA LEU A 92 1.56 -11.49 8.82
C LEU A 92 2.27 -12.52 7.94
N ALA A 93 2.19 -12.39 6.61
CA ALA A 93 2.79 -13.35 5.67
C ALA A 93 4.31 -13.17 5.49
N PHE A 94 4.81 -11.93 5.53
CA PHE A 94 6.20 -11.58 5.17
C PHE A 94 7.02 -11.01 6.32
N GLY A 95 6.45 -10.93 7.53
CA GLY A 95 7.14 -10.38 8.69
C GLY A 95 7.35 -8.87 8.63
N PRO A 96 8.13 -8.29 9.59
CA PRO A 96 8.32 -6.85 9.70
C PRO A 96 9.15 -6.25 8.56
N ASP A 97 9.98 -7.05 7.89
CA ASP A 97 10.82 -6.62 6.77
C ASP A 97 10.11 -6.73 5.41
N LEU A 98 8.90 -7.32 5.38
CA LEU A 98 8.05 -7.46 4.19
C LEU A 98 8.75 -8.15 3.00
N LYS A 99 9.81 -8.91 3.26
CA LYS A 99 10.61 -9.59 2.25
C LYS A 99 10.10 -11.01 2.09
N THR A 100 10.02 -11.47 0.84
CA THR A 100 9.96 -12.91 0.59
C THR A 100 11.26 -13.51 1.08
N GLY A 101 11.21 -14.34 2.12
CA GLY A 101 12.37 -15.10 2.58
C GLY A 101 12.91 -15.92 1.41
N ARG A 102 14.14 -15.64 0.95
CA ARG A 102 14.82 -16.57 0.06
C ARG A 102 14.87 -17.90 0.79
N ALA A 103 14.25 -18.94 0.24
CA ALA A 103 14.54 -20.30 0.67
C ALA A 103 16.07 -20.43 0.73
N ARG A 104 16.62 -20.72 1.91
CA ARG A 104 18.05 -20.89 2.09
C ARG A 104 18.44 -22.08 1.23
N VAL A 105 18.99 -21.85 0.05
CA VAL A 105 19.57 -22.91 -0.78
C VAL A 105 20.66 -23.55 0.09
N LYS A 106 20.46 -24.80 0.52
CA LYS A 106 21.51 -25.54 1.24
C LYS A 106 22.73 -25.56 0.31
N PRO A 107 23.92 -25.17 0.79
CA PRO A 107 25.13 -25.34 0.00
C PRO A 107 25.21 -26.81 -0.42
N VAL A 108 25.34 -27.07 -1.72
CA VAL A 108 25.72 -28.41 -2.19
C VAL A 108 27.14 -28.62 -1.67
N VAL A 109 27.27 -29.43 -0.63
CA VAL A 109 28.58 -29.87 -0.14
C VAL A 109 29.16 -30.72 -1.27
N ALA A 110 30.18 -30.21 -1.96
CA ALA A 110 30.91 -31.01 -2.94
C ALA A 110 31.54 -32.21 -2.23
N PRO A 111 31.52 -33.42 -2.82
CA PRO A 111 32.23 -34.55 -2.25
C PRO A 111 33.71 -34.18 -2.15
N ALA A 112 34.28 -34.36 -0.96
CA ALA A 112 35.71 -34.22 -0.76
C ALA A 112 36.40 -35.17 -1.73
N GLY A 113 37.19 -34.62 -2.65
CA GLY A 113 37.96 -35.39 -3.61
C GLY A 113 38.88 -36.34 -2.85
N GLY A 114 38.65 -37.64 -3.03
CA GLY A 114 39.59 -38.68 -2.67
C GLY A 114 40.69 -38.73 -3.71
N ASP A 115 41.89 -38.56 -3.19
CA ASP A 115 43.22 -38.88 -3.71
C ASP A 115 43.36 -40.31 -4.24
#